data_AF-A0A6J3C0J2-F1
#
_entry.id   AF-A0A6J3C0J2-F1
#
_cell.length_a   1.000
_cell.length_b   1.000
_cell.length_c   1.000
_cell.angle_alpha   90.00
_cell.angle_beta   90.00
_cell.angle_gamma   90.00
#
_symmetry.space_group_name_H-M   'P 1'
#
loop_
_entity.id
_entity.type
_entity.pdbx_description
1 polymer ?
#
loop_
_entity_poly.entity_id
_entity_poly.type
_entity_poly.pdbx_seq_one_letter_code
_entity_poly.pdbx_strand_id
1 'polypeptide(L)'
;MYTNQQNLSAFDNLREESEDEEVDINVPEESPEEVEEDSTGEQDESEYFPPAGLLVPGFYAPPNDIAKANGLAILFPKLVSEFVAPQSEYLPPHVLVMLEINKRYAALEAVKKYKASVIHMGIFKAKSPPHAVHIAYTVRQYDSLAKRHDRTQFL
;
A
#
# COMPACT_ATOMS: atom_id res chain seq x y z
N MET A 1 32.70 1.47 -12.03
CA MET A 1 32.46 1.18 -10.61
C MET A 1 32.95 2.40 -9.83
N TYR A 2 32.05 3.17 -9.23
CA TYR A 2 32.42 4.30 -8.37
C TYR A 2 31.96 3.98 -6.95
N THR A 3 32.90 3.74 -6.05
CA THR A 3 32.66 3.64 -4.62
C THR A 3 32.66 5.05 -4.05
N ASN A 4 31.49 5.56 -3.66
CA ASN A 4 31.39 6.74 -2.81
C ASN A 4 31.91 6.36 -1.41
N GLN A 5 33.16 6.71 -1.11
CA GLN A 5 33.65 6.75 0.26
C GLN A 5 32.90 7.86 1.00
N GLN A 6 31.98 7.47 1.88
CA GLN A 6 31.30 8.41 2.77
C GLN A 6 32.31 8.92 3.80
N ASN A 7 32.47 10.23 3.84
CA ASN A 7 33.36 10.93 4.75
C ASN A 7 32.76 10.86 6.17
N LEU A 8 33.44 10.16 7.09
CA LEU A 8 32.99 9.90 8.47
C LEU A 8 33.51 10.93 9.47
N SER A 9 34.00 12.09 9.02
CA SER A 9 34.54 13.15 9.89
C SER A 9 33.52 13.74 10.87
N ALA A 10 32.23 13.46 10.71
CA ALA A 10 31.18 13.89 11.64
C ALA A 10 31.19 13.10 12.97
N PHE A 11 31.77 11.91 13.02
CA PHE A 11 31.82 11.09 14.24
C PHE A 11 33.03 11.40 15.14
N ASP A 12 34.10 11.96 14.58
CA ASP A 12 35.28 12.33 15.37
C ASP A 12 35.02 13.55 16.26
N ASN A 13 34.17 14.49 15.82
CA ASN A 13 33.79 15.67 16.60
C ASN A 13 32.89 15.37 17.82
N LEU A 14 32.37 14.15 17.96
CA LEU A 14 31.55 13.74 19.11
C LEU A 14 32.35 13.08 20.23
N ARG A 15 33.65 12.83 20.02
CA ARG A 15 34.51 12.14 21.00
C ARG A 15 35.34 13.06 21.89
N GLU A 16 35.40 14.36 21.59
CA GLU A 16 36.30 15.31 22.28
C GLU A 16 35.64 16.24 23.30
N GLU A 17 34.32 16.21 23.50
CA GLU A 17 33.68 16.94 24.61
C GLU A 17 33.37 15.99 25.77
N SER A 18 34.43 15.56 26.45
CA SER A 18 34.37 15.01 27.80
C SER A 18 35.16 15.92 28.73
N GLU A 19 34.53 16.98 29.22
CA GLU A 19 34.99 17.69 30.42
C GLU A 19 33.77 17.94 31.31
N ASP A 20 33.92 17.54 32.57
CA ASP A 20 32.89 17.47 33.58
C ASP A 20 32.34 18.87 33.93
N GLU A 21 31.11 19.19 33.50
CA GLU A 21 30.32 20.26 34.11
C GLU A 21 29.41 19.64 35.18
N GLU A 22 29.78 19.78 36.45
CA GLU A 22 28.91 19.51 37.60
C GLU A 22 27.67 20.42 37.51
N VAL A 23 26.55 19.86 37.07
CA VAL A 23 25.27 20.55 37.04
C VAL A 23 24.65 20.49 38.43
N ASP A 24 24.71 21.60 39.17
CA ASP A 24 24.10 21.75 40.50
C ASP A 24 22.56 21.76 40.38
N ILE A 25 21.94 20.59 40.58
CA ILE A 25 20.48 20.44 40.57
C ILE A 25 19.96 20.88 41.94
N ASN A 26 19.55 22.14 42.02
CA ASN A 26 18.88 22.67 43.20
C ASN A 26 17.48 22.04 43.29
N VAL A 27 17.28 21.06 44.18
CA VAL A 27 15.99 20.39 44.44
C VAL A 27 15.12 21.32 45.30
N PRO A 28 13.99 21.85 44.80
CA PRO A 28 13.06 22.60 45.65
C PRO A 28 12.25 21.63 46.50
N GLU A 29 12.52 21.64 47.80
CA GLU A 29 11.75 20.98 48.86
C GLU A 29 10.54 21.87 49.19
N GLU A 30 9.42 21.72 48.49
CA GLU A 30 8.05 21.95 49.03
C GLU A 30 6.97 21.58 47.99
N SER A 31 6.08 20.70 48.42
CA SER A 31 4.89 20.22 47.70
C SER A 31 3.80 21.29 47.60
N PRO A 32 3.09 21.36 46.47
CA PRO A 32 1.67 21.69 46.47
C PRO A 32 0.85 20.56 45.82
N GLU A 33 0.04 19.93 46.67
CA GLU A 33 -1.40 19.69 46.47
C GLU A 33 -1.85 19.12 45.11
N GLU A 34 -2.18 17.83 45.15
CA GLU A 34 -3.32 17.18 44.47
C GLU A 34 -3.75 17.77 43.13
N VAL A 35 -3.03 17.43 42.05
CA VAL A 35 -3.64 17.34 40.72
C VAL A 35 -4.33 15.98 40.62
N GLU A 36 -5.64 15.99 40.81
CA GLU A 36 -6.53 14.93 40.32
C GLU A 36 -6.38 14.85 38.79
N GLU A 37 -5.43 14.03 38.32
CA GLU A 37 -5.47 13.55 36.95
C GLU A 37 -6.62 12.55 36.85
N ASP A 38 -7.62 12.93 36.07
CA ASP A 38 -8.80 12.15 35.71
C ASP A 38 -8.37 10.82 35.05
N SER A 39 -8.10 9.83 35.90
CA SER A 39 -7.75 8.46 35.54
C SER A 39 -9.00 7.73 35.04
N THR A 40 -9.44 8.09 33.85
CA THR A 40 -10.34 7.28 33.02
C THR A 40 -9.56 6.64 31.87
N GLY A 41 -8.53 5.87 32.24
CA GLY A 41 -7.87 4.92 31.35
C GLY A 41 -8.23 3.50 31.80
N GLU A 42 -8.85 2.72 30.93
CA GLU A 42 -9.07 1.29 31.13
C GLU A 42 -7.72 0.63 31.48
N GLN A 43 -7.58 0.10 32.69
CA GLN A 43 -6.37 -0.62 33.10
C GLN A 43 -6.30 -1.93 32.30
N ASP A 44 -5.44 -1.95 31.28
CA ASP A 44 -5.13 -3.17 30.54
C ASP A 44 -4.31 -4.08 31.46
N GLU A 45 -4.95 -5.13 32.01
CA GLU A 45 -4.33 -6.10 32.93
C GLU A 45 -3.12 -6.84 32.33
N SER A 46 -2.82 -6.61 31.05
CA SER A 46 -1.65 -7.15 30.35
C SER A 46 -0.41 -6.23 30.36
N GLU A 47 -0.50 -5.03 30.93
CA GLU A 47 0.60 -4.07 30.95
C GLU A 47 1.74 -4.53 31.87
N TYR A 48 2.88 -4.84 31.27
CA TYR A 48 4.07 -5.31 31.99
C TYR A 48 4.81 -4.13 32.64
N PHE A 49 4.83 -4.10 33.98
CA PHE A 49 5.66 -3.17 34.74
C PHE A 49 7.02 -3.81 35.07
N PRO A 50 8.15 -3.25 34.61
CA PRO A 50 9.45 -3.81 34.91
C PRO A 50 9.78 -3.70 36.41
N PRO A 51 10.53 -4.66 36.98
CA PRO A 51 10.94 -4.60 38.37
C PRO A 51 11.83 -3.37 38.65
N ALA A 52 11.73 -2.83 39.86
CA ALA A 52 12.52 -1.67 40.28
C ALA A 52 14.02 -1.91 40.07
N GLY A 53 14.68 -1.03 39.30
CA GLY A 53 16.10 -1.11 38.97
C GLY A 53 16.42 -1.70 37.58
N LEU A 54 15.43 -2.19 36.82
CA LEU A 54 15.62 -2.57 35.43
C LEU A 54 15.54 -1.33 34.53
N LEU A 55 16.69 -0.86 34.03
CA LEU A 55 16.74 0.23 33.07
C LEU A 55 16.25 -0.28 31.70
N VAL A 56 14.97 -0.07 31.40
CA VAL A 56 14.43 -0.32 30.05
C VAL A 56 14.85 0.87 29.18
N PRO A 57 15.72 0.68 28.17
CA PRO A 57 16.09 1.78 27.28
C PRO A 57 14.83 2.25 26.55
N GLY A 58 14.56 3.56 26.61
CA GLY A 58 13.46 4.17 25.87
C GLY A 58 13.66 3.91 24.39
N PHE A 59 12.70 3.23 23.76
CA PHE A 59 12.74 2.98 22.33
C PHE A 59 12.07 4.15 21.61
N TYR A 60 12.81 4.84 20.75
CA TYR A 60 12.21 5.87 19.91
C TYR A 60 11.29 5.22 18.88
N ALA A 61 9.99 5.51 18.97
CA ALA A 61 9.01 5.18 17.94
C ALA A 61 8.73 6.42 17.09
N PRO A 62 8.98 6.39 15.76
CA PRO A 62 8.63 7.50 14.88
C PRO A 62 7.14 7.84 15.00
N PRO A 63 6.73 9.13 14.93
CA PRO A 63 5.32 9.50 15.03
C PRO A 63 4.50 9.07 13.80
N ASN A 64 5.15 8.90 12.64
CA ASN A 64 4.49 8.50 11.40
C ASN A 64 4.37 6.97 11.31
N ASP A 65 3.15 6.48 11.12
CA ASP A 65 2.87 5.04 11.00
C ASP A 65 3.60 4.39 9.82
N ILE A 66 3.83 5.13 8.72
CA ILE A 66 4.65 4.65 7.60
C ILE A 66 6.10 4.45 8.04
N ALA A 67 6.64 5.36 8.85
CA ALA A 67 8.01 5.25 9.35
C ALA A 67 8.14 4.12 10.38
N LYS A 68 7.13 3.88 11.23
CA LYS A 68 7.08 2.72 12.12
C LYS A 68 7.07 1.40 11.33
N ALA A 69 6.20 1.29 10.32
CA ALA A 69 6.10 0.11 9.47
C ALA A 69 7.42 -0.16 8.74
N ASN A 70 8.06 0.87 8.19
CA ASN A 70 9.37 0.75 7.55
C ASN A 70 10.47 0.36 8.56
N GLY A 71 10.46 0.94 9.76
CA GLY A 71 11.38 0.57 10.83
C GLY A 71 11.25 -0.89 11.24
N LEU A 72 10.02 -1.38 11.40
CA LEU A 72 9.74 -2.79 11.66
C LEU A 72 10.22 -3.69 10.51
N ALA A 73 10.01 -3.28 9.25
CA ALA A 73 10.47 -4.03 8.08
C ALA A 73 12.00 -4.16 8.02
N ILE A 74 12.74 -3.13 8.44
CA ILE A 74 14.21 -3.13 8.47
C ILE A 74 14.76 -3.93 9.66
N LEU A 75 14.19 -3.72 10.86
CA LEU A 75 14.71 -4.30 12.11
C LEU A 75 14.26 -5.76 12.32
N PHE A 76 13.06 -6.10 11.87
CA PHE A 76 12.44 -7.41 12.10
C PHE A 76 11.90 -8.04 10.81
N PRO A 77 12.76 -8.25 9.79
CA PRO A 77 12.32 -8.70 8.48
C PRO A 77 11.63 -10.06 8.50
N LYS A 78 12.01 -10.97 9.41
CA LYS A 78 11.35 -12.28 9.56
C LYS A 78 9.91 -12.16 10.04
N LEU A 79 9.68 -11.37 11.10
CA LEU A 79 8.34 -11.12 11.62
C LEU A 79 7.48 -10.44 10.57
N VAL A 80 8.01 -9.40 9.92
CA VAL A 80 7.27 -8.65 8.91
C VAL A 80 6.97 -9.48 7.66
N SER A 81 7.84 -10.42 7.28
CA SER A 81 7.62 -11.26 6.09
C SER A 81 6.35 -12.12 6.14
N GLU A 82 5.83 -12.42 7.33
CA GLU A 82 4.59 -13.17 7.53
C GLU A 82 3.34 -12.31 7.28
N PHE A 83 3.45 -10.99 7.41
CA PHE A 83 2.36 -10.03 7.28
C PHE A 83 2.39 -9.21 5.99
N VAL A 84 3.51 -9.25 5.26
CA VAL A 84 3.66 -8.56 3.97
C VAL A 84 2.93 -9.35 2.89
N ALA A 85 2.10 -8.64 2.11
CA ALA A 85 1.48 -9.21 0.93
C ALA A 85 2.57 -9.80 0.01
N PRO A 86 2.38 -11.01 -0.54
CA PRO A 86 3.36 -11.60 -1.43
C PRO A 86 3.71 -10.61 -2.55
N GLN A 87 5.00 -10.57 -2.92
CA GLN A 87 5.48 -9.74 -4.01
C GLN A 87 4.60 -9.97 -5.24
N SER A 88 4.09 -8.90 -5.85
CA SER A 88 3.20 -9.01 -7.00
C SER A 88 3.92 -9.81 -8.09
N GLU A 89 3.37 -10.96 -8.46
CA GLU A 89 3.91 -11.73 -9.57
C GLU A 89 3.96 -10.85 -10.82
N TYR A 90 5.07 -10.89 -11.55
CA TYR A 90 5.24 -10.12 -12.78
C TYR A 90 4.22 -10.60 -13.81
N LEU A 91 3.14 -9.85 -13.97
CA LEU A 91 2.15 -10.09 -15.02
C LEU A 91 2.73 -9.65 -16.36
N PRO A 92 2.68 -10.50 -17.41
CA PRO A 92 3.06 -10.09 -18.76
C PRO A 92 2.25 -8.85 -19.19
N PRO A 93 2.81 -7.97 -20.05
CA PRO A 93 2.09 -6.80 -20.52
C PRO A 93 0.75 -7.18 -21.18
N HIS A 94 -0.36 -6.67 -20.64
CA HIS A 94 -1.69 -6.86 -21.20
C HIS A 94 -2.05 -5.67 -22.09
N VAL A 95 -2.58 -5.95 -23.29
CA VAL A 95 -2.98 -4.93 -24.25
C VAL A 95 -4.49 -4.98 -24.43
N LEU A 96 -5.14 -3.82 -24.29
CA LEU A 96 -6.54 -3.64 -24.68
C LEU A 96 -6.62 -3.23 -26.14
N VAL A 97 -7.34 -4.00 -26.95
CA VAL A 97 -7.58 -3.68 -28.36
C VAL A 97 -9.07 -3.41 -28.56
N MET A 98 -9.41 -2.21 -29.01
CA MET A 98 -10.77 -1.82 -29.35
C MET A 98 -10.93 -1.77 -30.86
N LEU A 99 -11.94 -2.48 -31.37
CA LEU A 99 -12.21 -2.58 -32.82
C LEU A 99 -13.63 -2.10 -33.12
N GLU A 100 -13.81 -1.53 -34.30
CA GLU A 100 -15.12 -1.07 -34.76
C GLU A 100 -16.10 -2.26 -34.94
N ILE A 101 -17.32 -2.10 -34.42
CA ILE A 101 -18.36 -3.14 -34.48
C ILE A 101 -18.79 -3.50 -35.91
N ASN A 102 -18.62 -2.58 -36.87
CA ASN A 102 -18.93 -2.81 -38.28
C ASN A 102 -18.03 -3.89 -38.90
N LYS A 103 -16.82 -4.09 -38.35
CA LYS A 103 -15.83 -5.05 -38.83
C LYS A 103 -15.77 -6.31 -37.96
N ARG A 104 -16.83 -6.61 -37.20
CA ARG A 104 -16.88 -7.69 -36.21
C ARG A 104 -16.46 -9.08 -36.72
N TYR A 105 -16.81 -9.45 -37.95
CA TYR A 105 -16.41 -10.74 -38.52
C TYR A 105 -14.93 -10.76 -38.94
N ALA A 106 -14.42 -9.65 -39.50
CA ALA A 106 -13.00 -9.51 -39.80
C ALA A 106 -12.14 -9.52 -38.53
N ALA A 107 -12.62 -8.86 -37.47
CA ALA A 107 -12.01 -8.91 -36.15
C ALA A 107 -11.97 -10.35 -35.59
N LEU A 108 -13.08 -11.09 -35.70
CA LEU A 108 -13.16 -12.47 -35.24
C LEU A 108 -12.17 -13.38 -35.96
N GLU A 109 -12.02 -13.24 -37.29
CA GLU A 109 -11.05 -13.99 -38.08
C GLU A 109 -9.59 -13.64 -37.71
N ALA A 110 -9.29 -12.37 -37.46
CA ALA A 110 -7.97 -11.95 -37.00
C ALA A 110 -7.62 -12.53 -35.60
N VAL A 111 -8.60 -12.53 -34.69
CA VAL A 111 -8.45 -13.00 -33.31
C VAL A 111 -8.39 -14.52 -33.20
N LYS A 112 -9.00 -15.26 -34.15
CA LYS A 112 -9.06 -16.73 -34.15
C LYS A 112 -7.69 -17.39 -33.97
N LYS A 113 -6.64 -16.79 -34.52
CA LYS A 113 -5.24 -17.25 -34.45
C LYS A 113 -4.66 -17.18 -33.03
N TYR A 114 -5.14 -16.24 -32.23
CA TYR A 114 -4.64 -15.90 -30.90
C TYR A 114 -5.64 -16.26 -29.80
N LYS A 115 -6.61 -17.15 -30.08
CA LYS A 115 -7.71 -17.48 -29.17
C LYS A 115 -7.23 -17.88 -27.77
N ALA A 116 -6.12 -18.60 -27.67
CA ALA A 116 -5.54 -19.03 -26.39
C ALA A 116 -4.93 -17.87 -25.57
N SER A 117 -4.59 -16.76 -26.22
CA SER A 117 -3.97 -15.57 -25.60
C SER A 117 -4.99 -14.50 -25.23
N VAL A 118 -6.25 -14.65 -25.64
CA VAL A 118 -7.33 -13.71 -25.30
C VAL A 118 -7.89 -14.04 -23.93
N ILE A 119 -7.70 -13.13 -22.98
CA ILE A 119 -8.23 -13.25 -21.62
C ILE A 119 -9.74 -12.98 -21.62
N HIS A 120 -10.15 -11.87 -22.22
CA HIS A 120 -11.54 -11.43 -22.27
C HIS A 120 -11.91 -10.85 -23.64
N MET A 121 -13.13 -11.15 -24.09
CA MET A 121 -13.72 -10.61 -25.31
C MET A 121 -15.17 -10.23 -25.03
N GLY A 122 -15.57 -9.05 -25.51
CA GLY A 122 -16.94 -8.55 -25.35
C GLY A 122 -17.23 -7.42 -26.32
N ILE A 123 -18.52 -7.18 -26.53
CA ILE A 123 -19.05 -6.09 -27.35
C ILE A 123 -19.67 -5.07 -26.42
N PHE A 124 -19.20 -3.84 -26.53
CA PHE A 124 -19.57 -2.73 -25.65
C PHE A 124 -20.19 -1.60 -26.46
N LYS A 125 -21.23 -0.96 -25.90
CA LYS A 125 -21.77 0.30 -26.39
C LYS A 125 -21.15 1.40 -25.56
N ALA A 126 -20.43 2.32 -26.19
CA ALA A 126 -19.87 3.47 -25.50
C ALA A 126 -20.12 4.74 -26.32
N LYS A 127 -20.55 5.80 -25.65
CA LYS A 127 -20.42 7.18 -26.18
C LYS A 127 -19.07 7.79 -25.76
N SER A 128 -18.56 7.39 -24.61
CA SER A 128 -17.23 7.70 -24.07
C SER A 128 -16.71 6.51 -23.26
N PRO A 129 -15.37 6.34 -23.11
CA PRO A 129 -14.78 5.19 -22.41
C PRO A 129 -15.34 4.88 -21.00
N PRO A 130 -15.57 5.86 -20.09
CA PRO A 130 -16.06 5.57 -18.74
C PRO A 130 -17.55 5.18 -18.69
N HIS A 131 -18.30 5.37 -19.78
CA HIS A 131 -19.72 5.02 -19.87
C HIS A 131 -19.96 3.85 -20.82
N ALA A 132 -18.96 2.98 -20.99
CA ALA A 132 -19.09 1.78 -21.78
C ALA A 132 -20.01 0.77 -21.07
N VAL A 133 -21.07 0.35 -21.75
CA VAL A 133 -22.00 -0.68 -21.29
C VAL A 133 -21.75 -1.96 -22.07
N HIS A 134 -21.52 -3.06 -21.35
CA HIS A 134 -21.37 -4.37 -21.97
C HIS A 134 -22.72 -4.87 -22.52
N ILE A 135 -22.76 -5.25 -23.80
CA ILE A 135 -23.98 -5.67 -24.49
C ILE A 135 -24.01 -7.19 -24.74
N ALA A 136 -22.87 -7.76 -25.13
CA ALA A 136 -22.81 -9.15 -25.56
C ALA A 136 -21.40 -9.74 -25.46
N TYR A 137 -21.30 -11.02 -25.12
CA TYR A 137 -20.03 -11.76 -25.05
C TYR A 137 -19.59 -12.31 -26.41
N THR A 138 -20.53 -12.48 -27.35
CA THR A 138 -20.24 -13.05 -28.67
C THR A 138 -20.90 -12.27 -29.79
N VAL A 139 -20.29 -12.32 -30.98
CA VAL A 139 -20.85 -11.74 -32.21
C VAL A 139 -22.24 -12.31 -32.51
N ARG A 140 -22.47 -13.61 -32.26
CA ARG A 140 -23.77 -14.27 -32.48
C ARG A 140 -24.87 -13.72 -31.57
N GLN A 141 -24.55 -13.49 -30.29
CA GLN A 141 -25.48 -12.86 -29.35
C GLN A 141 -25.82 -11.42 -29.79
N TYR A 142 -24.80 -10.66 -30.20
CA TYR A 142 -24.99 -9.30 -30.70
C TYR A 142 -25.89 -9.25 -31.95
N ASP A 143 -25.65 -10.11 -32.94
CA ASP A 143 -26.48 -10.16 -34.15
C ASP A 143 -27.95 -10.52 -33.85
N SER A 144 -28.17 -11.36 -32.83
CA SER A 144 -29.52 -11.74 -32.40
C SER A 144 -30.26 -10.58 -31.73
N LEU A 145 -29.55 -9.73 -30.98
CA LEU A 145 -30.09 -8.51 -30.37
C LEU A 145 -30.41 -7.46 -31.43
N ALA A 146 -29.53 -7.26 -32.41
CA ALA A 146 -29.76 -6.31 -33.51
C ALA A 146 -31.05 -6.65 -34.29
N LYS A 147 -31.25 -7.92 -34.63
CA LYS A 147 -32.46 -8.39 -35.32
C LYS A 147 -33.76 -8.17 -34.54
N ARG A 148 -33.71 -8.21 -33.20
CA ARG A 148 -34.89 -7.95 -32.36
C ARG A 148 -35.24 -6.47 -32.36
N HIS A 149 -34.24 -5.61 -32.27
CA HIS A 149 -34.41 -4.16 -32.25
C HIS A 149 -35.04 -3.65 -33.55
N ASP A 150 -34.60 -4.16 -34.71
CA ASP A 150 -35.19 -3.78 -35.99
C ASP A 150 -36.67 -4.18 -36.07
N ARG A 151 -37.05 -5.35 -35.54
CA ARG A 151 -38.45 -5.80 -35.52
C ARG A 151 -39.38 -4.98 -34.63
N THR A 152 -38.85 -4.33 -33.59
CA THR A 152 -39.68 -3.55 -32.65
C THR A 152 -39.97 -2.14 -33.15
N GLN A 153 -39.29 -1.68 -34.21
CA GLN A 153 -39.50 -0.34 -34.80
C GLN A 153 -40.54 -0.32 -35.93
N PHE A 154 -41.07 -1.48 -36.33
CA PHE A 154 -42.07 -1.62 -37.39
C PHE A 154 -43.45 -2.11 -36.89
N LEU A 155 -43.68 -2.04 -35.57
CA LEU A 155 -44.96 -2.25 -34.90
C LEU A 155 -45.34 -0.97 -34.17
#